data_AF-A0A3S0L7D5-F1
#
_entry.id   AF-A0A3S0L7D5-F1
#
_cell.length_a   1.000
_cell.length_b   1.000
_cell.length_c   1.000
_cell.angle_alpha   90.00
_cell.angle_beta   90.00
_cell.angle_gamma   90.00
#
_symmetry.space_group_name_H-M   'P 1'
#
loop_
_entity.id
_entity.type
_entity.pdbx_description
1 polymer ?
#
loop_
_entity_poly.entity_id
_entity_poly.type
_entity_poly.pdbx_seq_one_letter_code
_entity_poly.pdbx_strand_id
1 'polypeptide(L)'
;MMKALPVTLAAAGLLMSGCTVVGGSLSPYTPLEAQYSGTYEGQLQGRVTGTSAARLVLSVSEADRTAAGVLTNLRSNKSYTFSGEFIPVGEAGSLSARLYERGNRHAANLTANLSLNDGTPRLEGQVRTVLLGQELLNFDVVLNKVSAAGPATTAPAPAQAAPPLRLPWLQGQ
;
A
#
# COMPACT_ATOMS: atom_id res chain seq x y z
N MET A 1 -19.91 -73.96 -30.46
CA MET A 1 -20.99 -72.98 -30.25
C MET A 1 -20.36 -71.61 -30.08
N MET A 2 -20.55 -70.74 -31.06
CA MET A 2 -20.10 -69.35 -31.04
C MET A 2 -21.00 -68.54 -30.10
N LYS A 3 -20.42 -67.69 -29.26
CA LYS A 3 -21.16 -66.55 -28.69
C LYS A 3 -20.24 -65.35 -28.58
N ALA A 4 -20.75 -64.27 -29.18
CA ALA A 4 -20.08 -63.03 -29.45
C ALA A 4 -19.97 -62.11 -28.22
N LEU A 5 -18.98 -61.22 -28.34
CA LEU A 5 -18.72 -59.93 -27.69
C LEU A 5 -19.92 -59.17 -27.06
N PRO A 6 -19.68 -58.28 -26.07
CA PRO A 6 -19.12 -56.98 -26.40
C PRO A 6 -17.99 -56.48 -25.46
N VAL A 7 -16.94 -56.01 -26.14
CA VAL A 7 -15.93 -55.08 -25.64
C VAL A 7 -16.62 -53.78 -25.27
N THR A 8 -16.59 -53.40 -24.00
CA THR A 8 -17.03 -52.08 -23.54
C THR A 8 -15.85 -51.12 -23.66
N LEU A 9 -15.97 -50.16 -24.57
CA LEU A 9 -15.02 -49.09 -24.79
C LEU A 9 -14.78 -48.30 -23.49
N ALA A 10 -13.51 -48.27 -23.08
CA ALA A 10 -12.95 -47.17 -22.32
C ALA A 10 -12.71 -45.98 -23.26
N ALA A 11 -13.33 -44.83 -22.98
CA ALA A 11 -12.93 -43.51 -23.48
C ALA A 11 -13.60 -42.46 -22.57
N ALA A 12 -12.88 -41.94 -21.58
CA ALA A 12 -12.18 -40.66 -21.67
C ALA A 12 -13.15 -39.47 -21.70
N GLY A 13 -13.49 -38.96 -20.51
CA GLY A 13 -14.29 -37.74 -20.35
C GLY A 13 -14.37 -37.18 -18.92
N LEU A 14 -13.47 -37.60 -18.02
CA LEU A 14 -13.44 -37.16 -16.62
C LEU A 14 -12.03 -36.70 -16.23
N LEU A 15 -11.48 -35.73 -16.96
CA LEU A 15 -10.28 -35.00 -16.55
C LEU A 15 -10.39 -33.54 -17.00
N MET A 16 -11.44 -32.85 -16.55
CA MET A 16 -11.29 -31.44 -16.20
C MET A 16 -11.15 -31.41 -14.69
N SER A 17 -10.01 -31.92 -14.24
CA SER A 17 -9.42 -31.54 -12.96
C SER A 17 -9.26 -30.02 -13.01
N GLY A 18 -10.31 -29.32 -12.60
CA GLY A 18 -10.18 -27.94 -12.18
C GLY A 18 -9.15 -27.95 -11.08
N CYS A 19 -7.89 -27.68 -11.44
CA CYS A 19 -6.93 -27.15 -10.50
C CYS A 19 -7.57 -25.83 -10.07
N THR A 20 -8.29 -25.86 -8.95
CA THR A 20 -8.45 -24.69 -8.13
C THR A 20 -7.03 -24.22 -7.86
N VAL A 21 -6.57 -23.28 -8.67
CA VAL A 21 -5.47 -22.40 -8.30
C VAL A 21 -6.01 -21.67 -7.09
N VAL A 22 -5.85 -22.28 -5.93
CA VAL A 22 -5.68 -21.58 -4.67
C VAL A 22 -4.39 -20.81 -4.89
N GLY A 23 -4.53 -19.68 -5.57
CA GLY A 23 -3.53 -18.64 -5.67
C GLY A 23 -3.42 -18.06 -4.27
N GLY A 24 -2.78 -18.82 -3.37
CA GLY A 24 -2.15 -18.26 -2.21
C GLY A 24 -1.19 -17.23 -2.76
N SER A 25 -1.65 -15.98 -2.78
CA SER A 25 -0.82 -14.83 -3.00
C SER A 25 0.20 -14.89 -1.87
N LEU A 26 1.36 -15.47 -2.15
CA LEU A 26 2.57 -15.27 -1.37
C LEU A 26 2.86 -13.78 -1.51
N SER A 27 2.16 -12.96 -0.73
CA SER A 27 2.53 -11.57 -0.57
C SER A 27 3.97 -11.59 -0.07
N PRO A 28 4.89 -10.86 -0.70
CA PRO A 28 6.25 -10.73 -0.19
C PRO A 28 6.29 -9.99 1.16
N TYR A 29 5.13 -9.54 1.65
CA TYR A 29 4.93 -8.81 2.89
C TYR A 29 4.34 -9.71 3.97
N THR A 30 4.78 -9.54 5.21
CA THR A 30 4.05 -10.07 6.36
C THR A 30 2.66 -9.40 6.45
N PRO A 31 1.66 -10.03 7.12
CA PRO A 31 0.36 -9.40 7.31
C PRO A 31 0.46 -8.02 7.96
N LEU A 32 1.38 -7.87 8.92
CA LEU A 32 1.64 -6.62 9.62
C LEU A 32 2.24 -5.55 8.69
N GLU A 33 3.18 -5.94 7.85
CA GLU A 33 3.79 -5.05 6.85
C GLU A 33 2.77 -4.55 5.84
N ALA A 34 1.92 -5.44 5.31
CA ALA A 34 0.84 -5.08 4.40
C ALA A 34 -0.21 -4.16 5.08
N GLN A 35 -0.49 -4.42 6.36
CA GLN A 35 -1.42 -3.63 7.16
C GLN A 35 -0.91 -2.21 7.39
N TYR A 36 0.36 -2.02 7.73
CA TYR A 36 0.88 -0.70 8.13
C TYR A 36 1.67 0.05 7.06
N SER A 37 2.23 -0.60 6.05
CA SER A 37 2.88 0.12 4.94
C SER A 37 1.84 0.79 4.05
N GLY A 38 2.09 2.03 3.65
CA GLY A 38 1.23 2.81 2.77
C GLY A 38 1.27 4.32 3.03
N THR A 39 0.29 5.02 2.45
CA THR A 39 0.15 6.47 2.62
C THR A 39 -0.80 6.77 3.77
N TYR A 40 -0.45 7.72 4.62
CA TYR A 40 -1.26 8.24 5.70
C TYR A 40 -1.45 9.75 5.53
N GLU A 41 -2.60 10.25 5.94
CA GLU A 41 -2.90 11.68 5.96
C GLU A 41 -3.55 12.08 7.28
N GLY A 42 -3.32 13.32 7.67
CA GLY A 42 -3.88 13.86 8.90
C GLY A 42 -3.20 15.17 9.28
N GLN A 43 -2.88 15.32 10.56
CA GLN A 43 -2.46 16.60 11.12
C GLN A 43 -1.22 16.48 12.00
N LEU A 44 -0.40 17.54 11.95
CA LEU A 44 0.65 17.88 12.89
C LEU A 44 0.14 19.04 13.75
N GLN A 45 0.06 18.86 15.06
CA GLN A 45 -0.41 19.86 16.01
C GLN A 45 0.76 20.37 16.85
N GLY A 46 1.20 21.59 16.57
CA GLY A 46 2.19 22.27 17.41
C GLY A 46 1.51 23.21 18.38
N ARG A 47 1.94 23.21 19.65
CA ARG A 47 1.37 24.09 20.69
C ARG A 47 1.50 25.58 20.35
N VAL A 48 2.59 25.97 19.69
CA VAL A 48 2.90 27.37 19.35
C VAL A 48 2.60 27.69 17.89
N THR A 49 2.86 26.75 16.98
CA THR A 49 2.74 26.94 15.53
C THR A 49 1.36 26.62 14.98
N GLY A 50 0.46 26.09 15.81
CA GLY A 50 -0.87 25.63 15.43
C GLY A 50 -0.87 24.30 14.67
N THR A 51 -2.04 23.98 14.12
CA THR A 51 -2.31 22.72 13.41
C THR A 51 -1.99 22.83 11.93
N SER A 52 -1.28 21.87 11.35
CA SER A 52 -0.94 21.79 9.92
C SER A 52 -1.32 20.42 9.35
N ALA A 53 -1.83 20.39 8.12
CA ALA A 53 -2.05 19.12 7.42
C ALA A 53 -0.71 18.45 7.07
N ALA A 54 -0.68 17.11 7.09
CA ALA A 54 0.49 16.31 6.80
C ALA A 54 0.13 15.02 6.05
N ARG A 55 1.08 14.55 5.25
CA ARG A 55 1.05 13.25 4.56
C ARG A 55 2.30 12.47 4.90
N LEU A 56 2.16 11.19 5.18
CA LEU A 56 3.26 10.27 5.44
C LEU A 56 3.19 9.10 4.45
N VAL A 57 4.27 8.84 3.73
CA VAL A 57 4.45 7.56 3.03
C VAL A 57 5.33 6.70 3.93
N LEU A 58 4.80 5.57 4.40
CA LEU A 58 5.44 4.68 5.37
C LEU A 58 5.69 3.31 4.73
N SER A 59 6.88 2.78 4.93
CA SER A 59 7.25 1.38 4.73
C SER A 59 7.79 0.84 6.04
N VAL A 60 7.29 -0.32 6.46
CA VAL A 60 7.80 -1.07 7.61
C VAL A 60 8.30 -2.42 7.14
N SER A 61 9.35 -2.93 7.78
CA SER A 61 9.87 -4.29 7.63
C SER A 61 9.92 -4.93 9.02
N GLU A 62 9.14 -5.99 9.21
CA GLU A 62 9.11 -6.79 10.43
C GLU A 62 10.38 -7.63 10.54
N ALA A 63 10.85 -8.18 9.41
CA ALA A 63 12.06 -8.99 9.34
C ALA A 63 13.30 -8.18 9.73
N ASP A 64 13.42 -6.95 9.21
CA ASP A 64 14.58 -6.09 9.47
C ASP A 64 14.40 -5.20 10.71
N ARG A 65 13.20 -5.18 11.30
CA ARG A 65 12.81 -4.25 12.38
C ARG A 65 13.06 -2.78 12.02
N THR A 66 12.80 -2.41 10.78
CA THR A 66 13.03 -1.06 10.27
C THR A 66 11.74 -0.39 9.82
N ALA A 67 11.73 0.94 9.90
CA ALA A 67 10.73 1.78 9.26
C ALA A 67 11.43 2.88 8.45
N ALA A 68 10.90 3.18 7.28
CA ALA A 68 11.39 4.25 6.44
C ALA A 68 10.26 4.93 5.68
N GLY A 69 10.52 6.14 5.20
CA GLY A 69 9.52 6.85 4.41
C GLY A 69 9.75 8.35 4.29
N VAL A 70 8.67 9.05 3.97
CA VAL A 70 8.68 10.51 3.79
C VAL A 70 7.47 11.13 4.49
N LEU A 71 7.73 12.07 5.40
CA LEU A 71 6.72 12.93 6.00
C LEU A 71 6.73 14.29 5.29
N THR A 72 5.58 14.68 4.74
CA THR A 72 5.39 15.97 4.08
C THR A 72 4.41 16.82 4.86
N ASN A 73 4.83 18.03 5.21
CA ASN A 73 3.94 19.06 5.73
C ASN A 73 3.24 19.74 4.55
N LEU A 74 1.92 19.56 4.43
CA LEU A 74 1.15 20.01 3.27
C LEU A 74 0.91 21.53 3.25
N ARG A 75 1.03 22.22 4.39
CA ARG A 75 0.93 23.69 4.46
C ARG A 75 2.18 24.37 3.88
N SER A 76 3.35 23.88 4.27
CA SER A 76 4.66 24.46 3.89
C SER A 76 5.29 23.79 2.67
N ASN A 77 4.73 22.67 2.23
CA ASN A 77 5.28 21.79 1.20
C ASN A 77 6.70 21.27 1.49
N LYS A 78 7.10 21.29 2.77
CA LYS A 78 8.37 20.73 3.23
C LYS A 78 8.25 19.22 3.40
N SER A 79 9.25 18.49 2.92
CA SER A 79 9.32 17.04 3.04
C SER A 79 10.56 16.61 3.83
N TYR A 80 10.37 15.60 4.67
CA TYR A 80 11.38 15.02 5.54
C TYR A 80 11.45 13.52 5.25
N THR A 81 12.60 13.04 4.82
CA THR A 81 12.84 11.60 4.72
C THR A 81 13.11 11.09 6.12
N PHE A 82 12.59 9.92 6.48
CA PHE A 82 12.91 9.30 7.75
C PHE A 82 13.34 7.86 7.59
N SER A 83 14.15 7.43 8.55
CA SER A 83 14.54 6.04 8.77
C SER A 83 14.65 5.78 10.27
N GLY A 84 14.34 4.57 10.68
CA GLY A 84 14.25 4.23 12.09
C GLY A 84 13.96 2.78 12.37
N GLU A 85 13.69 2.52 13.63
CA GLU A 85 13.33 1.21 14.17
C GLU A 85 11.82 1.04 14.18
N PHE A 86 11.39 -0.17 13.84
CA PHE A 86 10.03 -0.65 14.00
C PHE A 86 10.01 -1.84 14.95
N ILE A 87 9.23 -1.73 16.01
CA ILE A 87 9.06 -2.79 17.02
C ILE A 87 7.61 -3.26 16.96
N PRO A 88 7.34 -4.48 16.46
CA PRO A 88 6.00 -5.04 16.49
C PRO A 88 5.56 -5.31 17.93
N VAL A 89 4.31 -4.98 18.26
CA VAL A 89 3.70 -5.16 19.59
C VAL A 89 2.32 -5.80 19.39
N GLY A 90 2.28 -7.13 19.31
CA GLY A 90 1.06 -7.86 18.95
C GLY A 90 0.62 -7.53 17.53
N GLU A 91 -0.61 -7.07 17.36
CA GLU A 91 -1.15 -6.60 16.06
C GLU A 91 -0.85 -5.11 15.78
N ALA A 92 -0.16 -4.44 16.71
CA ALA A 92 0.24 -3.04 16.63
C ALA A 92 1.76 -2.94 16.42
N GLY A 93 2.28 -1.71 16.39
CA GLY A 93 3.73 -1.51 16.41
C GLY A 93 4.14 -0.16 16.96
N SER A 94 5.39 -0.07 17.40
CA SER A 94 6.02 1.18 17.81
C SER A 94 7.09 1.58 16.80
N LEU A 95 7.21 2.87 16.55
CA LEU A 95 8.11 3.45 15.56
C LEU A 95 8.96 4.54 16.23
N SER A 96 10.28 4.44 16.05
CA SER A 96 11.24 5.45 16.49
C SER A 96 12.17 5.79 15.33
N ALA A 97 12.10 7.01 14.82
CA ALA A 97 12.79 7.39 13.60
C ALA A 97 13.44 8.77 13.67
N ARG A 98 14.47 8.96 12.85
CA ARG A 98 15.10 10.26 12.61
C ARG A 98 14.61 10.82 11.29
N LEU A 99 14.29 12.11 11.31
CA LEU A 99 13.82 12.87 10.15
C LEU A 99 14.96 13.74 9.63
N TYR A 100 15.12 13.71 8.32
CA TYR A 100 16.15 14.41 7.59
C TYR A 100 15.53 15.35 6.55
N GLU A 101 15.90 16.63 6.61
CA GLU A 101 15.69 17.57 5.52
C GLU A 101 16.78 17.36 4.45
N ARG A 102 16.41 17.44 3.18
CA ARG A 102 17.36 17.35 2.04
C ARG A 102 18.27 16.11 2.07
N GLY A 103 17.78 15.01 2.67
CA GLY A 103 18.45 13.69 2.68
C GLY A 103 19.53 13.49 3.75
N ASN A 104 20.20 14.54 4.24
CA ASN A 104 21.32 14.37 5.19
C ASN A 104 21.27 15.29 6.41
N ARG A 105 20.39 16.30 6.45
CA ARG A 105 20.33 17.25 7.55
C ARG A 105 19.31 16.77 8.57
N HIS A 106 19.77 16.27 9.72
CA HIS A 106 18.88 15.90 10.83
C HIS A 106 18.04 17.11 11.25
N ALA A 107 16.73 16.92 11.29
CA ALA A 107 15.75 17.99 11.50
C ALA A 107 14.76 17.68 12.61
N ALA A 108 14.47 16.40 12.86
CA ALA A 108 13.58 15.99 13.94
C ALA A 108 13.76 14.51 14.32
N ASN A 109 13.16 14.13 15.44
CA ASN A 109 12.91 12.74 15.83
C ASN A 109 11.40 12.50 15.82
N LEU A 110 10.97 11.32 15.35
CA LEU A 110 9.59 10.85 15.38
C LEU A 110 9.51 9.66 16.32
N THR A 111 8.59 9.71 17.26
CA THR A 111 8.20 8.55 18.09
C THR A 111 6.71 8.38 17.96
N ALA A 112 6.27 7.24 17.45
CA ALA A 112 4.85 6.99 17.18
C ALA A 112 4.46 5.54 17.44
N ASN A 113 3.17 5.33 17.60
CA ASN A 113 2.55 4.02 17.64
C ASN A 113 1.66 3.85 16.42
N LEU A 114 1.69 2.65 15.87
CA LEU A 114 0.85 2.16 14.79
C LEU A 114 -0.21 1.26 15.42
N SER A 115 -1.48 1.60 15.23
CA SER A 115 -2.62 0.85 15.78
C SER A 115 -3.76 0.82 14.78
N LEU A 116 -4.82 0.09 15.11
CA LEU A 116 -6.08 0.13 14.37
C LEU A 116 -7.07 1.04 15.10
N ASN A 117 -7.71 1.93 14.36
CA ASN A 117 -8.84 2.74 14.82
C ASN A 117 -10.03 2.41 13.92
N ASP A 118 -11.04 1.73 14.49
CA ASP A 118 -12.20 1.22 13.76
C ASP A 118 -11.82 0.40 12.50
N GLY A 119 -10.79 -0.44 12.63
CA GLY A 119 -10.27 -1.28 11.54
C GLY A 119 -9.39 -0.55 10.52
N THR A 120 -9.19 0.76 10.65
CA THR A 120 -8.30 1.55 9.79
C THR A 120 -6.95 1.76 10.47
N PRO A 121 -5.81 1.50 9.80
CA PRO A 121 -4.50 1.76 10.37
C PRO A 121 -4.31 3.25 10.66
N ARG A 122 -3.83 3.54 11.87
CA ARG A 122 -3.60 4.90 12.37
C ARG A 122 -2.20 4.99 12.96
N LEU A 123 -1.54 6.10 12.70
CA LEU A 123 -0.28 6.48 13.30
C LEU A 123 -0.53 7.65 14.27
N GLU A 124 -0.09 7.48 15.51
CA GLU A 124 -0.22 8.52 16.54
C GLU A 124 1.08 8.64 17.35
N GLY A 125 1.56 9.86 17.56
CA GLY A 125 2.83 10.07 18.24
C GLY A 125 3.26 11.52 18.32
N GLN A 126 4.58 11.72 18.37
CA GLN A 126 5.22 13.02 18.50
C GLN A 126 6.39 13.20 17.54
N VAL A 127 6.50 14.40 16.96
CA VAL A 127 7.65 14.87 16.20
C VAL A 127 8.35 15.96 17.00
N ARG A 128 9.61 15.69 17.36
CA ARG A 128 10.46 16.63 18.11
C ARG A 128 11.51 17.20 17.18
N THR A 129 11.37 18.48 16.87
CA THR A 129 12.31 19.18 15.98
C THR A 129 13.62 19.48 16.69
N VAL A 130 14.71 19.38 15.93
CA VAL A 130 16.07 19.66 16.38
C VAL A 130 16.61 20.84 15.57
N LEU A 131 16.99 21.91 16.25
CA LEU A 131 17.72 23.02 15.66
C LEU A 131 19.05 23.13 16.37
N LEU A 132 20.16 23.12 15.62
CA LEU A 132 21.51 23.27 16.17
C LEU A 132 21.83 22.25 17.29
N GLY A 133 21.28 21.04 17.20
CA GLY A 133 21.49 19.98 18.20
C GLY A 133 20.63 20.09 19.46
N GLN A 134 19.71 21.05 19.55
CA GLN A 134 18.76 21.17 20.66
C GLN A 134 17.32 20.87 20.22
N GLU A 135 16.60 20.08 21.01
CA GLU A 135 15.17 19.86 20.82
C GLU A 135 14.39 21.14 21.15
N LEU A 136 13.57 21.61 20.21
CA LEU A 136 13.00 22.95 20.27
C LEU A 136 11.48 22.97 20.28
N LEU A 137 10.87 22.31 19.29
CA LEU A 137 9.42 22.28 19.14
C LEU A 137 8.94 20.83 19.10
N ASN A 138 7.89 20.56 19.87
CA ASN A 138 7.18 19.30 19.86
C ASN A 138 5.85 19.46 19.12
N PHE A 139 5.54 18.48 18.28
CA PHE A 139 4.31 18.39 17.51
C PHE A 139 3.67 17.05 17.77
N ASP A 140 2.40 17.04 18.17
CA ASP A 140 1.62 15.81 18.19
C ASP A 140 1.21 15.47 16.76
N VAL A 141 1.35 14.20 16.37
CA VAL A 141 1.03 13.71 15.03
C VAL A 141 -0.08 12.69 15.11
N VAL A 142 -1.11 12.87 14.28
CA VAL A 142 -2.22 11.93 14.14
C VAL A 142 -2.53 11.78 12.67
N LEU A 143 -2.28 10.59 12.11
CA LEU A 143 -2.47 10.29 10.69
C LEU A 143 -3.26 9.00 10.53
N ASN A 144 -4.18 8.98 9.58
CA ASN A 144 -4.94 7.79 9.21
C ASN A 144 -4.48 7.28 7.85
N LYS A 145 -4.39 5.96 7.68
CA LYS A 145 -4.03 5.36 6.40
C LYS A 145 -5.08 5.71 5.37
N VAL A 146 -4.63 6.24 4.24
CA VAL A 146 -5.47 6.49 3.08
C VAL A 146 -5.65 5.16 2.39
N SER A 147 -6.89 4.69 2.32
CA SER A 147 -7.22 3.57 1.45
C SER A 147 -6.81 3.95 0.03
N ALA A 148 -5.89 3.19 -0.57
CA ALA A 148 -5.66 3.33 -1.99
C ALA A 148 -7.01 3.12 -2.67
N ALA A 149 -7.53 4.15 -3.36
CA ALA A 149 -8.56 3.91 -4.35
C ALA A 149 -7.98 2.83 -5.26
N GLY A 150 -8.62 1.65 -5.28
CA GLY A 150 -8.17 0.56 -6.13
C GLY A 150 -7.97 1.06 -7.56
N PRO A 151 -7.11 0.41 -8.36
CA PRO A 151 -6.96 0.79 -9.76
C PRO A 151 -8.35 0.94 -10.35
N ALA A 152 -8.65 2.13 -10.89
CA ALA A 152 -9.93 2.37 -11.53
C ALA A 152 -10.16 1.21 -12.49
N THR A 153 -11.18 0.40 -12.23
CA THR A 153 -11.60 -0.63 -13.17
C THR A 153 -11.98 0.13 -14.42
N THR A 154 -11.07 0.19 -15.38
CA THR A 154 -11.34 0.75 -16.69
C THR A 154 -12.52 -0.04 -17.20
N ALA A 155 -13.71 0.58 -17.21
CA ALA A 155 -14.88 -0.03 -17.80
C ALA A 155 -14.48 -0.49 -19.22
N PRO A 156 -14.83 -1.72 -19.65
CA PRO A 156 -14.49 -2.16 -20.98
C PRO A 156 -15.02 -1.13 -21.98
N ALA A 157 -14.13 -0.60 -22.80
CA ALA A 157 -14.48 0.33 -23.85
C ALA A 157 -15.62 -0.27 -24.68
N PRO A 158 -16.68 0.50 -25.03
CA PRO A 158 -17.71 0.00 -25.91
C PRO A 158 -17.05 -0.46 -27.21
N ALA A 159 -17.35 -1.70 -27.60
CA ALA A 159 -16.83 -2.31 -28.82
C ALA A 159 -17.06 -1.37 -30.00
N GLN A 160 -15.98 -0.81 -30.56
CA GLN A 160 -16.05 -0.14 -31.84
C GLN A 160 -16.46 -1.19 -32.87
N ALA A 161 -17.67 -1.06 -33.41
CA ALA A 161 -18.12 -1.84 -34.55
C ALA A 161 -17.12 -1.61 -35.70
N ALA A 162 -16.50 -2.68 -36.16
CA ALA A 162 -15.60 -2.63 -37.30
C ALA A 162 -16.33 -1.99 -38.50
N PRO A 163 -15.73 -1.01 -39.21
CA PRO A 163 -16.34 -0.50 -40.42
C PRO A 163 -16.49 -1.66 -41.42
N PRO A 164 -17.63 -1.76 -42.14
CA PRO A 164 -17.79 -2.79 -43.15
C PRO A 164 -16.69 -2.64 -44.20
N LEU A 165 -15.98 -3.73 -44.48
CA LEU A 165 -15.01 -3.84 -45.57
C LEU A 165 -15.71 -3.40 -46.87
N ARG A 166 -15.37 -2.20 -47.36
CA ARG A 166 -15.75 -1.76 -48.70
C ARG A 166 -14.84 -2.50 -49.69
N LEU A 167 -15.37 -3.53 -50.33
CA LEU A 167 -14.71 -4.21 -51.44
C LEU A 167 -14.81 -3.33 -52.69
N PRO A 168 -13.68 -2.88 -53.29
CA PRO A 168 -13.68 -1.87 -54.36
C PRO A 168 -14.09 -2.38 -55.75
N TRP A 169 -14.54 -3.63 -55.88
CA TRP A 169 -14.88 -4.27 -57.17
C TRP A 169 -16.38 -4.45 -57.42
N LEU A 170 -17.25 -3.87 -56.58
CA LEU A 170 -18.71 -3.97 -56.71
C LEU A 170 -19.36 -2.63 -57.10
N GLN A 171 -18.73 -1.90 -58.02
CA GLN A 171 -19.35 -0.81 -58.77
C GLN A 171 -19.19 -1.07 -60.26
N GLY A 172 -20.20 -1.67 -60.86
CA GLY A 172 -20.27 -1.88 -62.29
C GLY A 172 -21.30 -2.93 -62.68
N GLN A 173 -22.58 -2.57 -62.58
CA GLN A 173 -23.62 -2.80 -63.60
C GLN A 173 -24.73 -1.76 -63.40
#